data_AF-A0A2K1EHH1-F1
#
_entry.id   AF-A0A2K1EHH1-F1
#
_cell.length_a   1.000
_cell.length_b   1.000
_cell.length_c   1.000
_cell.angle_alpha   90.00
_cell.angle_beta   90.00
_cell.angle_gamma   90.00
#
_symmetry.space_group_name_H-M   'P 1'
#
loop_
_entity.id
_entity.type
_entity.pdbx_description
1 polymer ?
#
loop_
_entity_poly.entity_id
_entity_poly.type
_entity_poly.pdbx_seq_one_letter_code
_entity_poly.pdbx_strand_id
1 'polypeptide(L)'
;MKKPVYKKWWFWVIIVIVISGIGNMGKDKEENKNASDTGTKQSTPVDATQKSTPEKKIETPVAVSDPKKEAADKKMKQQLVINFENTFFSVENSGATVFNKYKSDMDSLGKGKTDVLTVYGSTKDAKDTALSLMSQYNELEVPNALPSEVKDLLEQSKRHLATAYYSKSEAFNSVLSYLDEQKPSYMNDFEENIKLADQDTMQGVLKLMQAKEKVGLKITEKKK
;
A
#
# COMPACT_ATOMS: atom_id res chain seq x y z
N MET A 1 26.27 0.07 36.71
CA MET A 1 26.39 1.49 36.25
C MET A 1 26.00 1.55 34.78
N LYS A 2 24.88 2.22 34.46
CA LYS A 2 24.37 2.37 33.08
C LYS A 2 25.20 3.47 32.40
N LYS A 3 25.99 3.12 31.37
CA LYS A 3 26.69 4.14 30.57
C LYS A 3 25.64 4.89 29.74
N PRO A 4 25.60 6.23 29.78
CA PRO A 4 24.64 6.97 29.00
C PRO A 4 24.89 6.82 27.50
N VAL A 5 23.92 6.27 26.78
CA VAL A 5 23.97 5.99 25.33
C VAL A 5 24.13 7.29 24.52
N TYR A 6 23.72 8.45 25.07
CA TYR A 6 23.90 9.78 24.48
C TYR A 6 25.36 10.24 24.33
N LYS A 7 26.33 9.54 24.94
CA LYS A 7 27.77 9.82 24.75
C LYS A 7 28.37 9.13 23.55
N LYS A 8 27.65 8.19 22.92
CA LYS A 8 28.16 7.51 21.74
C LYS A 8 27.86 8.37 20.52
N TRP A 9 28.90 8.76 19.78
CA TRP A 9 28.79 9.61 18.59
C TRP A 9 27.72 9.14 17.59
N TRP A 10 27.58 7.83 17.41
CA TRP A 10 26.60 7.25 16.50
C TRP A 10 25.13 7.45 16.92
N PHE A 11 24.84 7.72 18.21
CA PHE A 11 23.49 8.09 18.67
C PHE A 11 23.06 9.45 18.09
N TRP A 12 23.99 10.39 17.95
CA TRP A 12 23.73 11.68 17.31
C TRP A 12 23.48 11.52 15.80
N VAL A 13 24.11 10.55 15.15
CA VAL A 13 23.88 10.26 13.72
C VAL A 13 22.46 9.74 13.48
N ILE A 14 21.95 8.85 14.34
CA ILE A 14 20.56 8.34 14.24
C ILE A 14 19.54 9.46 14.46
N ILE A 15 19.74 10.33 15.45
CA ILE A 15 18.86 11.49 15.68
C ILE A 15 18.81 12.41 14.45
N VAL A 16 19.97 12.68 13.82
CA VAL A 16 20.03 13.52 12.63
C VAL A 16 19.30 12.86 11.46
N ILE A 17 19.40 11.55 11.25
CA ILE A 17 18.68 10.83 10.18
C ILE A 17 17.16 10.90 10.40
N VAL A 18 16.70 10.69 11.64
CA VAL A 18 15.27 10.78 11.99
C VAL A 18 14.73 12.20 11.79
N ILE A 19 15.50 13.24 12.11
CA ILE A 19 15.08 14.64 11.89
C ILE A 19 15.17 15.03 10.40
N SER A 20 16.17 14.52 9.67
CA SER A 20 16.35 14.80 8.24
C SER A 20 15.23 14.20 7.38
N GLY A 21 14.67 13.06 7.80
CA GLY A 21 13.48 12.47 7.17
C GLY A 21 12.20 13.30 7.34
N ILE A 22 12.15 14.20 8.34
CA ILE A 22 11.01 15.09 8.60
C ILE A 22 11.23 16.49 8.00
N GLY A 23 12.49 16.89 7.76
CA GLY A 23 12.87 18.25 7.37
C GLY A 23 12.71 18.63 5.89
N ASN A 24 12.33 17.71 4.99
CA ASN A 24 12.25 18.00 3.56
C ASN A 24 10.82 18.20 3.01
N MET A 25 9.81 18.21 3.88
CA MET A 25 8.44 18.57 3.48
C MET A 25 8.18 20.06 3.73
N GLY A 26 8.81 20.92 2.93
CA GLY A 26 8.50 22.35 2.96
C GLY A 26 9.59 23.27 2.43
N LYS A 27 9.79 23.27 1.10
CA LYS A 27 10.14 24.49 0.34
C LYS A 27 9.99 24.24 -1.16
N ASP A 28 8.90 24.78 -1.70
CA ASP A 28 8.70 24.98 -3.13
C ASP A 28 9.81 25.88 -3.71
N LYS A 29 10.40 25.45 -4.83
CA LYS A 29 10.98 26.33 -5.83
C LYS A 29 10.65 25.83 -7.22
N GLU A 30 10.08 26.75 -7.99
CA GLU A 30 9.53 26.63 -9.32
C GLU A 30 10.58 26.41 -10.43
N GLU A 31 10.05 25.84 -11.52
CA GLU A 31 10.39 25.99 -12.95
C GLU A 31 11.84 25.80 -13.45
N ASN A 32 12.00 24.85 -14.37
CA ASN A 32 12.24 25.26 -15.76
C ASN A 32 11.76 24.24 -16.81
N LYS A 33 11.17 24.78 -17.88
CA LYS A 33 10.67 24.11 -19.09
C LYS A 33 11.80 23.89 -20.10
N ASN A 34 11.66 22.88 -20.96
CA ASN A 34 11.91 22.87 -22.42
C ASN A 34 11.85 21.40 -22.89
N ALA A 35 10.82 20.93 -23.62
CA ALA A 35 10.51 21.17 -25.03
C ALA A 35 11.57 20.62 -26.00
N SER A 36 11.23 19.53 -26.71
CA SER A 36 11.35 19.51 -28.18
C SER A 36 10.50 18.39 -28.79
N ASP A 37 9.75 18.84 -29.78
CA ASP A 37 8.85 18.16 -30.72
C ASP A 37 9.65 17.55 -31.91
N THR A 38 8.93 16.89 -32.84
CA THR A 38 9.23 16.49 -34.23
C THR A 38 9.24 14.95 -34.42
N GLY A 39 8.49 14.33 -35.33
CA GLY A 39 7.62 14.87 -36.37
C GLY A 39 6.95 13.76 -37.21
N THR A 40 5.92 14.19 -37.93
CA THR A 40 5.03 13.51 -38.87
C THR A 40 5.69 13.02 -40.17
N LYS A 41 5.15 11.94 -40.77
CA LYS A 41 4.94 11.65 -42.23
C LYS A 41 4.82 10.12 -42.42
N GLN A 42 4.11 9.50 -43.38
CA GLN A 42 3.10 9.82 -44.39
C GLN A 42 2.73 8.47 -45.06
N SER A 43 1.56 8.43 -45.68
CA SER A 43 0.78 7.30 -46.22
C SER A 43 1.31 6.58 -47.50
N THR A 44 1.00 5.26 -47.58
CA THR A 44 0.49 4.39 -48.70
C THR A 44 1.12 4.40 -50.12
N PRO A 45 0.76 3.50 -51.08
CA PRO A 45 -0.02 2.22 -51.08
C PRO A 45 0.69 1.06 -51.86
N VAL A 46 0.15 -0.18 -51.88
CA VAL A 46 -0.07 -1.01 -53.11
C VAL A 46 -1.16 -2.08 -52.86
N ASP A 47 -2.08 -2.15 -53.83
CA ASP A 47 -3.27 -2.97 -54.01
C ASP A 47 -2.97 -4.37 -54.59
N ALA A 48 -3.75 -5.38 -54.20
CA ALA A 48 -4.07 -6.55 -55.02
C ALA A 48 -5.36 -7.24 -54.52
N THR A 49 -6.52 -6.68 -54.91
CA THR A 49 -7.62 -7.33 -55.68
C THR A 49 -7.46 -8.87 -55.89
N GLN A 50 -8.38 -9.83 -55.68
CA GLN A 50 -9.85 -9.95 -55.76
C GLN A 50 -10.23 -11.41 -55.34
N LYS A 51 -11.37 -11.66 -54.66
CA LYS A 51 -12.53 -12.48 -55.14
C LYS A 51 -13.56 -12.74 -54.02
N SER A 52 -14.80 -12.35 -54.33
CA SER A 52 -16.09 -12.56 -53.67
C SER A 52 -16.58 -14.02 -53.73
N THR A 53 -17.41 -14.54 -52.80
CA THR A 53 -18.93 -14.55 -52.78
C THR A 53 -19.37 -15.71 -51.80
N PRO A 54 -20.59 -15.86 -51.23
CA PRO A 54 -21.59 -14.97 -50.58
C PRO A 54 -22.04 -15.41 -49.14
N GLU A 55 -22.84 -14.54 -48.51
CA GLU A 55 -23.74 -14.63 -47.33
C GLU A 55 -23.96 -15.95 -46.55
N LYS A 56 -23.87 -15.85 -45.20
CA LYS A 56 -24.93 -16.32 -44.30
C LYS A 56 -25.04 -15.42 -43.07
N LYS A 57 -26.02 -14.51 -43.12
CA LYS A 57 -26.54 -13.72 -42.00
C LYS A 57 -27.11 -14.68 -40.96
N ILE A 58 -26.37 -14.93 -39.87
CA ILE A 58 -26.95 -15.46 -38.64
C ILE A 58 -27.23 -14.24 -37.77
N GLU A 59 -28.46 -13.76 -37.83
CA GLU A 59 -29.03 -12.89 -36.82
C GLU A 59 -28.95 -13.65 -35.49
N THR A 60 -27.94 -13.31 -34.69
CA THR A 60 -27.94 -13.70 -33.29
C THR A 60 -29.01 -12.82 -32.63
N PRO A 61 -30.01 -13.38 -31.94
CA PRO A 61 -31.00 -12.56 -31.26
C PRO A 61 -30.27 -11.64 -30.29
N VAL A 62 -30.40 -10.34 -30.50
CA VAL A 62 -30.00 -9.34 -29.53
C VAL A 62 -30.90 -9.57 -28.33
N ALA A 63 -30.38 -10.30 -27.34
CA ALA A 63 -30.98 -10.37 -26.02
C ALA A 63 -31.08 -8.93 -25.54
N VAL A 64 -32.30 -8.40 -25.52
CA VAL A 64 -32.61 -7.11 -24.93
C VAL A 64 -32.24 -7.23 -23.46
N SER A 65 -31.03 -6.79 -23.10
CA SER A 65 -30.64 -6.65 -21.72
C SER A 65 -31.56 -5.61 -21.10
N ASP A 66 -32.37 -6.04 -20.13
CA ASP A 66 -33.21 -5.12 -19.36
C ASP A 66 -32.28 -4.12 -18.64
N PRO A 67 -32.30 -2.83 -19.01
CA PRO A 67 -31.39 -1.82 -18.45
C PRO A 67 -31.50 -1.71 -16.93
N LYS A 68 -32.65 -2.08 -16.37
CA LYS A 68 -32.92 -2.04 -14.93
C LYS A 68 -32.20 -3.17 -14.19
N LYS A 69 -32.05 -4.34 -14.82
CA LYS A 69 -31.31 -5.50 -14.26
C LYS A 69 -29.80 -5.27 -14.30
N GLU A 70 -29.30 -4.71 -15.39
CA GLU A 70 -27.88 -4.39 -15.55
C GLU A 70 -27.40 -3.29 -14.57
N ALA A 71 -28.25 -2.28 -14.31
CA ALA A 71 -27.97 -1.26 -13.30
C ALA A 71 -27.97 -1.80 -11.85
N ALA A 72 -28.84 -2.77 -11.54
CA ALA A 72 -28.91 -3.41 -10.23
C ALA A 72 -27.66 -4.27 -9.97
N ASP A 73 -27.24 -5.07 -10.95
CA ASP A 73 -26.04 -5.91 -10.86
C ASP A 73 -24.76 -5.06 -10.67
N LYS A 74 -24.67 -3.91 -11.35
CA LYS A 74 -23.56 -2.96 -11.17
C LYS A 74 -23.50 -2.42 -9.74
N LYS A 75 -24.63 -1.97 -9.19
CA LYS A 75 -24.71 -1.46 -7.80
C LYS A 75 -24.35 -2.54 -6.77
N MET A 76 -24.78 -3.79 -6.99
CA MET A 76 -24.41 -4.90 -6.13
C MET A 76 -22.89 -5.10 -6.11
N LYS A 77 -22.24 -5.17 -7.29
CA LYS A 77 -20.77 -5.32 -7.40
C LYS A 77 -20.03 -4.16 -6.73
N GLN A 78 -20.50 -2.93 -6.90
CA GLN A 78 -19.96 -1.76 -6.22
C GLN A 78 -20.03 -1.90 -4.69
N GLN A 79 -21.19 -2.31 -4.17
CA GLN A 79 -21.38 -2.50 -2.73
C GLN A 79 -20.47 -3.61 -2.17
N LEU A 80 -20.26 -4.70 -2.91
CA LEU A 80 -19.32 -5.76 -2.51
C LEU A 80 -17.89 -5.24 -2.38
N VAL A 81 -17.42 -4.42 -3.32
CA VAL A 81 -16.09 -3.80 -3.24
C VAL A 81 -16.00 -2.78 -2.11
N ILE A 82 -17.05 -1.98 -1.87
CA ILE A 82 -17.12 -1.05 -0.73
C ILE A 82 -17.07 -1.80 0.60
N ASN A 83 -17.80 -2.90 0.73
CA ASN A 83 -17.79 -3.71 1.95
C ASN A 83 -16.40 -4.31 2.20
N PHE A 84 -15.74 -4.81 1.15
CA PHE A 84 -14.35 -5.26 1.24
C PHE A 84 -13.41 -4.14 1.70
N GLU A 85 -13.53 -2.93 1.12
CA GLU A 85 -12.76 -1.75 1.51
C GLU A 85 -13.01 -1.34 2.97
N ASN A 86 -14.24 -1.46 3.47
CA ASN A 86 -14.54 -1.17 4.88
C ASN A 86 -13.88 -2.19 5.81
N THR A 87 -13.91 -3.49 5.47
CA THR A 87 -13.21 -4.52 6.24
C THR A 87 -11.71 -4.27 6.23
N PHE A 88 -11.16 -3.93 5.07
CA PHE A 88 -9.76 -3.52 4.90
C PHE A 88 -9.39 -2.37 5.85
N PHE A 89 -10.16 -1.28 5.87
CA PHE A 89 -9.87 -0.16 6.76
C PHE A 89 -10.04 -0.50 8.24
N SER A 90 -10.97 -1.42 8.57
CA SER A 90 -11.12 -1.92 9.92
C SER A 90 -9.88 -2.69 10.38
N VAL A 91 -9.31 -3.52 9.51
CA VAL A 91 -8.05 -4.23 9.78
C VAL A 91 -6.93 -3.21 10.04
N GLU A 92 -6.70 -2.26 9.13
CA GLU A 92 -5.71 -1.18 9.29
C GLU A 92 -5.86 -0.44 10.63
N ASN A 93 -7.09 -0.03 10.96
CA ASN A 93 -7.34 0.78 12.14
C ASN A 93 -7.18 -0.02 13.46
N SER A 94 -7.32 -1.35 13.43
CA SER A 94 -7.19 -2.19 14.62
C SER A 94 -5.79 -2.13 15.26
N GLY A 95 -4.74 -1.89 14.47
CA GLY A 95 -3.37 -1.74 14.95
C GLY A 95 -2.95 -0.31 15.30
N ALA A 96 -3.74 0.70 14.92
CA ALA A 96 -3.33 2.10 14.96
C ALA A 96 -2.89 2.57 16.35
N THR A 97 -3.62 2.19 17.39
CA THR A 97 -3.30 2.54 18.78
C THR A 97 -1.93 2.02 19.19
N VAL A 98 -1.60 0.77 18.85
CA VAL A 98 -0.32 0.14 19.22
C VAL A 98 0.83 0.78 18.47
N PHE A 99 0.70 0.99 17.15
CA PHE A 99 1.75 1.64 16.36
C PHE A 99 1.99 3.10 16.76
N ASN A 100 0.92 3.83 17.10
CA ASN A 100 1.04 5.20 17.61
C ASN A 100 1.75 5.23 18.97
N LYS A 101 1.45 4.27 19.86
CA LYS A 101 2.15 4.13 21.13
C LYS A 101 3.64 3.84 20.92
N TYR A 102 3.98 2.87 20.08
CA TYR A 102 5.37 2.58 19.71
C TYR A 102 6.10 3.83 19.20
N LYS A 103 5.50 4.55 18.24
CA LYS A 103 6.08 5.79 17.68
C LYS A 103 6.29 6.86 18.76
N SER A 104 5.31 7.04 19.64
CA SER A 104 5.38 8.00 20.75
C SER A 104 6.47 7.63 21.78
N ASP A 105 6.59 6.35 22.11
CA ASP A 105 7.61 5.85 23.06
C ASP A 105 9.01 6.00 22.46
N MET A 106 9.19 5.69 21.17
CA MET A 106 10.45 5.91 20.44
C MET A 106 10.87 7.38 20.40
N ASP A 107 9.95 8.28 20.06
CA ASP A 107 10.19 9.73 20.09
C ASP A 107 10.55 10.20 21.51
N SER A 108 9.85 9.70 22.52
CA SER A 108 10.13 9.99 23.93
C SER A 108 11.49 9.49 24.37
N LEU A 109 11.95 8.33 23.87
CA LEU A 109 13.28 7.79 24.16
C LEU A 109 14.37 8.67 23.56
N GLY A 110 14.20 9.11 22.31
CA GLY A 110 15.12 10.06 21.66
C GLY A 110 15.23 11.39 22.42
N LYS A 111 14.16 11.80 23.12
CA LYS A 111 14.11 13.00 23.97
C LYS A 111 14.54 12.75 25.42
N GLY A 112 14.91 11.52 25.79
CA GLY A 112 15.26 11.16 27.16
C GLY A 112 14.10 11.20 28.16
N LYS A 113 12.85 11.12 27.68
CA LYS A 113 11.62 11.21 28.48
C LYS A 113 11.04 9.85 28.90
N THR A 114 11.55 8.76 28.34
CA THR A 114 11.21 7.39 28.72
C THR A 114 12.45 6.50 28.72
N ASP A 115 12.32 5.28 29.22
CA ASP A 115 13.41 4.31 29.26
C ASP A 115 13.34 3.25 28.14
N VAL A 116 14.46 2.54 27.96
CA VAL A 116 14.62 1.49 26.95
C VAL A 116 13.65 0.32 27.17
N LEU A 117 13.28 0.03 28.42
CA LEU A 117 12.38 -1.08 28.73
C LEU A 117 10.95 -0.80 28.24
N THR A 118 10.50 0.45 28.37
CA THR A 118 9.21 0.92 27.86
C THR A 118 9.14 0.79 26.34
N VAL A 119 10.21 1.22 25.66
CA VAL A 119 10.31 1.07 24.19
C VAL A 119 10.40 -0.39 23.78
N TYR A 120 11.15 -1.22 24.50
CA TYR A 120 11.23 -2.66 24.22
C TYR A 120 9.83 -3.30 24.27
N GLY A 121 9.05 -2.99 25.32
CA GLY A 121 7.67 -3.45 25.47
C GLY A 121 6.78 -3.02 24.30
N SER A 122 6.73 -1.72 23.98
CA SER A 122 5.88 -1.24 22.87
C SER A 122 6.35 -1.71 21.49
N THR A 123 7.66 -1.95 21.31
CA THR A 123 8.19 -2.56 20.08
C THR A 123 7.72 -4.01 19.95
N LYS A 124 7.76 -4.79 21.04
CA LYS A 124 7.24 -6.16 21.05
C LYS A 124 5.73 -6.17 20.74
N ASP A 125 4.95 -5.31 21.36
CA ASP A 125 3.51 -5.20 21.09
C ASP A 125 3.24 -4.82 19.63
N ALA A 126 4.03 -3.90 19.05
CA ALA A 126 3.94 -3.54 17.65
C ALA A 126 4.29 -4.71 16.71
N LYS A 127 5.32 -5.51 17.05
CA LYS A 127 5.65 -6.74 16.31
C LYS A 127 4.50 -7.74 16.31
N ASP A 128 3.98 -8.04 17.50
CA ASP A 128 2.91 -9.02 17.66
C ASP A 128 1.62 -8.55 16.97
N THR A 129 1.34 -7.24 17.02
CA THR A 129 0.23 -6.61 16.28
C THR A 129 0.43 -6.69 14.76
N ALA A 130 1.64 -6.46 14.25
CA ALA A 130 1.92 -6.60 12.82
C ALA A 130 1.67 -8.03 12.33
N LEU A 131 2.10 -9.05 13.09
CA LEU A 131 1.81 -10.45 12.78
C LEU A 131 0.30 -10.76 12.82
N SER A 132 -0.42 -10.19 13.77
CA SER A 132 -1.89 -10.31 13.83
C SER A 132 -2.56 -9.71 12.59
N LEU A 133 -2.13 -8.53 12.15
CA LEU A 133 -2.67 -7.87 10.95
C LEU A 133 -2.34 -8.65 9.68
N MET A 134 -1.13 -9.20 9.57
CA MET A 134 -0.78 -10.14 8.50
C MET A 134 -1.77 -11.31 8.42
N SER A 135 -2.12 -11.93 9.55
CA SER A 135 -3.10 -13.03 9.60
C SER A 135 -4.48 -12.56 9.15
N GLN A 136 -4.95 -11.43 9.68
CA GLN A 136 -6.25 -10.85 9.30
C GLN A 136 -6.34 -10.57 7.81
N TYR A 137 -5.27 -10.06 7.18
CA TYR A 137 -5.23 -9.89 5.73
C TYR A 137 -5.27 -11.20 4.96
N ASN A 138 -4.54 -12.22 5.41
CA ASN A 138 -4.55 -13.54 4.79
C ASN A 138 -5.93 -14.21 4.86
N GLU A 139 -6.65 -13.99 5.96
CA GLU A 139 -7.99 -14.54 6.21
C GLU A 139 -9.11 -13.75 5.54
N LEU A 140 -8.83 -12.53 5.07
CA LEU A 140 -9.84 -11.64 4.50
C LEU A 140 -10.47 -12.25 3.22
N GLU A 141 -11.78 -12.41 3.22
CA GLU A 141 -12.51 -13.07 2.14
C GLU A 141 -12.78 -12.12 0.96
N VAL A 142 -12.51 -12.60 -0.26
CA VAL A 142 -12.86 -11.90 -1.50
C VAL A 142 -14.23 -12.39 -2.00
N PRO A 143 -15.21 -11.49 -2.22
CA PRO A 143 -16.54 -11.91 -2.64
C PRO A 143 -16.57 -12.65 -3.98
N ASN A 144 -17.09 -13.89 -3.98
CA ASN A 144 -17.12 -14.76 -5.17
C ASN A 144 -17.95 -14.22 -6.34
N ALA A 145 -18.97 -13.41 -6.05
CA ALA A 145 -19.87 -12.80 -7.02
C ALA A 145 -19.24 -11.69 -7.87
N LEU A 146 -18.00 -11.29 -7.56
CA LEU A 146 -17.27 -10.29 -8.34
C LEU A 146 -16.69 -10.87 -9.64
N PRO A 147 -16.54 -10.04 -10.69
CA PRO A 147 -15.83 -10.44 -11.90
C PRO A 147 -14.41 -10.94 -11.59
N SER A 148 -13.93 -11.91 -12.37
CA SER A 148 -12.62 -12.54 -12.12
C SER A 148 -11.47 -11.53 -12.00
N GLU A 149 -11.44 -10.51 -12.84
CA GLU A 149 -10.43 -9.47 -12.80
C GLU A 149 -10.47 -8.65 -11.50
N VAL A 150 -11.66 -8.30 -11.02
CA VAL A 150 -11.83 -7.57 -9.75
C VAL A 150 -11.40 -8.46 -8.58
N LYS A 151 -11.76 -9.75 -8.61
CA LYS A 151 -11.33 -10.70 -7.57
C LYS A 151 -9.82 -10.80 -7.50
N ASP A 152 -9.15 -10.96 -8.65
CA ASP A 152 -7.69 -11.05 -8.69
C ASP A 152 -7.01 -9.78 -8.15
N LEU A 153 -7.54 -8.59 -8.45
CA LEU A 153 -7.05 -7.33 -7.89
C LEU A 153 -7.21 -7.28 -6.36
N LEU A 154 -8.37 -7.68 -5.82
CA LEU A 154 -8.59 -7.71 -4.37
C LEU A 154 -7.72 -8.76 -3.67
N GLU A 155 -7.52 -9.92 -4.30
CA GLU A 155 -6.60 -10.97 -3.85
C GLU A 155 -5.14 -10.49 -3.84
N GLN A 156 -4.70 -9.78 -4.89
CA GLN A 156 -3.38 -9.14 -4.92
C GLN A 156 -3.26 -8.09 -3.82
N SER A 157 -4.30 -7.28 -3.59
CA SER A 157 -4.33 -6.25 -2.57
C SER A 157 -4.06 -6.81 -1.16
N LYS A 158 -4.81 -7.84 -0.75
CA LYS A 158 -4.61 -8.49 0.57
C LYS A 158 -3.24 -9.16 0.69
N ARG A 159 -2.72 -9.79 -0.37
CA ARG A 159 -1.38 -10.43 -0.35
C ARG A 159 -0.26 -9.42 -0.14
N HIS A 160 -0.32 -8.30 -0.85
CA HIS A 160 0.66 -7.23 -0.67
C HIS A 160 0.62 -6.71 0.77
N LEU A 161 -0.57 -6.47 1.35
CA LEU A 161 -0.65 -5.95 2.72
C LEU A 161 -0.23 -6.97 3.78
N ALA A 162 -0.56 -8.25 3.61
CA ALA A 162 -0.01 -9.29 4.45
C ALA A 162 1.53 -9.27 4.41
N THR A 163 2.11 -9.14 3.23
CA THR A 163 3.58 -9.04 3.04
C THR A 163 4.14 -7.76 3.67
N ALA A 164 3.43 -6.64 3.56
CA ALA A 164 3.81 -5.38 4.20
C ALA A 164 3.88 -5.52 5.72
N TYR A 165 2.88 -6.16 6.33
CA TYR A 165 2.85 -6.38 7.77
C TYR A 165 3.85 -7.43 8.25
N TYR A 166 4.12 -8.45 7.45
CA TYR A 166 5.25 -9.35 7.68
C TYR A 166 6.56 -8.56 7.75
N SER A 167 6.83 -7.70 6.74
CA SER A 167 8.02 -6.86 6.69
C SER A 167 8.09 -5.87 7.88
N LYS A 168 6.95 -5.26 8.29
CA LYS A 168 6.90 -4.44 9.51
C LYS A 168 7.27 -5.25 10.75
N SER A 169 6.83 -6.51 10.85
CA SER A 169 7.18 -7.36 11.98
C SER A 169 8.69 -7.65 12.05
N GLU A 170 9.34 -7.90 10.91
CA GLU A 170 10.79 -8.07 10.81
C GLU A 170 11.55 -6.76 11.12
N ALA A 171 11.00 -5.61 10.72
CA ALA A 171 11.52 -4.31 11.12
C ALA A 171 11.49 -4.15 12.65
N PHE A 172 10.37 -4.44 13.30
CA PHE A 172 10.28 -4.38 14.77
C PHE A 172 11.20 -5.41 15.45
N ASN A 173 11.38 -6.58 14.87
CA ASN A 173 12.35 -7.56 15.35
C ASN A 173 13.78 -7.00 15.32
N SER A 174 14.13 -6.30 14.24
CA SER A 174 15.43 -5.63 14.09
C SER A 174 15.62 -4.55 15.16
N VAL A 175 14.57 -3.79 15.50
CA VAL A 175 14.61 -2.83 16.62
C VAL A 175 14.88 -3.53 17.95
N LEU A 176 14.20 -4.65 18.25
CA LEU A 176 14.44 -5.42 19.48
C LEU A 176 15.90 -5.88 19.55
N SER A 177 16.42 -6.48 18.48
CA SER A 177 17.83 -6.92 18.41
C SER A 177 18.81 -5.76 18.57
N TYR A 178 18.48 -4.59 18.03
CA TYR A 178 19.28 -3.38 18.24
C TYR A 178 19.26 -2.92 19.71
N LEU A 179 18.12 -2.95 20.40
CA LEU A 179 18.05 -2.54 21.80
C LEU A 179 18.89 -3.45 22.70
N ASP A 180 18.99 -4.73 22.34
CA ASP A 180 19.79 -5.73 23.06
C ASP A 180 21.30 -5.60 22.75
N GLU A 181 21.67 -5.54 21.47
CA GLU A 181 23.07 -5.67 21.05
C GLU A 181 23.74 -4.36 20.63
N GLN A 182 22.95 -3.32 20.34
CA GLN A 182 23.42 -2.00 19.87
C GLN A 182 24.30 -2.06 18.60
N LYS A 183 24.10 -3.07 17.75
CA LYS A 183 24.79 -3.19 16.46
C LYS A 183 24.11 -2.33 15.40
N PRO A 184 24.84 -1.47 14.66
CA PRO A 184 24.25 -0.63 13.62
C PRO A 184 23.59 -1.40 12.46
N SER A 185 24.01 -2.63 12.18
CA SER A 185 23.42 -3.45 11.11
C SER A 185 21.91 -3.64 11.27
N TYR A 186 21.43 -3.82 12.51
CA TYR A 186 20.00 -3.95 12.77
C TYR A 186 19.19 -2.69 12.44
N MET A 187 19.81 -1.51 12.43
CA MET A 187 19.14 -0.29 11.97
C MET A 187 19.05 -0.25 10.44
N ASN A 188 20.05 -0.78 9.74
CA ASN A 188 19.95 -0.96 8.28
C ASN A 188 18.84 -1.97 7.95
N ASP A 189 18.77 -3.09 8.67
CA ASP A 189 17.75 -4.12 8.50
C ASP A 189 16.35 -3.55 8.78
N PHE A 190 16.21 -2.71 9.82
CA PHE A 190 14.98 -1.97 10.09
C PHE A 190 14.59 -1.08 8.90
N GLU A 191 15.50 -0.26 8.39
CA GLU A 191 15.21 0.63 7.27
C GLU A 191 14.82 -0.13 6.00
N GLU A 192 15.50 -1.23 5.69
CA GLU A 192 15.20 -2.07 4.53
C GLU A 192 13.80 -2.68 4.65
N ASN A 193 13.49 -3.29 5.80
CA ASN A 193 12.18 -3.89 6.03
C ASN A 193 11.04 -2.85 6.05
N ILE A 194 11.27 -1.64 6.55
CA ILE A 194 10.29 -0.54 6.45
C ILE A 194 10.08 -0.11 5.00
N LYS A 195 11.15 0.01 4.19
CA LYS A 195 11.02 0.34 2.76
C LYS A 195 10.23 -0.71 2.00
N LEU A 196 10.49 -1.99 2.26
CA LEU A 196 9.72 -3.11 1.69
C LEU A 196 8.25 -3.03 2.13
N ALA A 197 7.99 -2.82 3.42
CA ALA A 197 6.64 -2.67 3.93
C ALA A 197 5.86 -1.52 3.26
N ASP A 198 6.51 -0.37 3.07
CA ASP A 198 5.89 0.80 2.45
C ASP A 198 5.62 0.55 0.96
N GLN A 199 6.55 -0.11 0.26
CA GLN A 199 6.36 -0.52 -1.13
C GLN A 199 5.13 -1.43 -1.29
N ASP A 200 5.05 -2.47 -0.46
CA ASP A 200 3.93 -3.41 -0.51
C ASP A 200 2.62 -2.76 -0.05
N THR A 201 2.65 -1.85 0.92
CA THR A 201 1.47 -1.07 1.32
C THR A 201 0.93 -0.27 0.13
N MET A 202 1.81 0.43 -0.60
CA MET A 202 1.42 1.18 -1.79
C MET A 202 0.86 0.28 -2.89
N GLN A 203 1.49 -0.87 -3.15
CA GLN A 203 0.97 -1.82 -4.13
C GLN A 203 -0.39 -2.38 -3.71
N GLY A 204 -0.56 -2.75 -2.44
CA GLY A 204 -1.82 -3.24 -1.89
C GLY A 204 -2.97 -2.24 -2.07
N VAL A 205 -2.73 -0.98 -1.72
CA VAL A 205 -3.69 0.12 -1.90
C VAL A 205 -3.98 0.38 -3.39
N LEU A 206 -2.95 0.37 -4.24
CA LEU A 206 -3.12 0.56 -5.69
C LEU A 206 -4.04 -0.51 -6.30
N LYS A 207 -3.87 -1.77 -5.91
CA LYS A 207 -4.71 -2.88 -6.40
C LYS A 207 -6.17 -2.73 -5.95
N LEU A 208 -6.40 -2.29 -4.71
CA LEU A 208 -7.74 -1.96 -4.22
C LEU A 208 -8.37 -0.80 -5.03
N MET A 209 -7.60 0.24 -5.33
CA MET A 209 -8.05 1.37 -6.15
C MET A 209 -8.42 0.94 -7.57
N GLN A 210 -7.61 0.09 -8.19
CA GLN A 210 -7.90 -0.50 -9.51
C GLN A 210 -9.18 -1.35 -9.48
N ALA A 211 -9.40 -2.14 -8.41
CA ALA A 211 -10.62 -2.92 -8.24
C ALA A 211 -11.86 -2.02 -8.16
N LYS A 212 -11.76 -0.89 -7.44
CA LYS A 212 -12.82 0.13 -7.35
C LYS A 212 -13.13 0.76 -8.70
N GLU A 213 -12.10 1.15 -9.45
CA GLU A 213 -12.25 1.71 -10.79
C GLU A 213 -12.97 0.73 -11.74
N LYS A 214 -12.60 -0.55 -11.69
CA LYS A 214 -13.21 -1.61 -12.53
C LYS A 214 -14.70 -1.83 -12.27
N VAL A 215 -15.19 -1.55 -11.06
CA VAL A 215 -16.64 -1.56 -10.76
C VAL A 215 -17.32 -0.20 -10.96
N GLY A 216 -16.58 0.79 -11.47
CA GLY A 216 -17.08 2.13 -11.74
C GLY A 216 -17.29 2.99 -10.50
N LEU A 217 -16.58 2.71 -9.41
CA LEU A 217 -16.51 3.61 -8.26
C LEU A 217 -15.52 4.72 -8.57
N LYS A 218 -15.97 5.98 -8.50
CA LYS A 218 -15.06 7.13 -8.64
C LYS A 218 -14.15 7.18 -7.41
N ILE A 219 -12.86 7.35 -7.66
CA ILE A 219 -11.88 7.69 -6.63
C ILE A 219 -12.11 9.18 -6.32
N THR A 220 -13.12 9.49 -5.51
CA THR A 220 -13.25 10.85 -4.98
C THR A 220 -12.19 11.03 -3.92
N GLU A 221 -11.18 11.84 -4.20
CA GLU A 221 -10.48 12.57 -3.14
C GLU A 221 -11.58 13.23 -2.30
N LYS A 222 -11.67 12.89 -1.01
CA LYS A 222 -12.46 13.70 -0.08
C LYS A 222 -11.89 15.12 -0.20
N LYS A 223 -12.64 16.02 -0.84
CA LYS A 223 -12.38 17.46 -0.71
C LYS A 223 -12.35 17.75 0.78
N LYS A 224 -11.19 18.23 1.22
CA LYS A 224 -10.95 18.75 2.57
C LYS A 224 -12.03 19.73 2.97
#